data_AF-A0A381SAJ8-F1
#
_entry.id   AF-A0A381SAJ8-F1
#
_cell.length_a   1.000
_cell.length_b   1.000
_cell.length_c   1.000
_cell.angle_alpha   90.00
_cell.angle_beta   90.00
_cell.angle_gamma   90.00
#
_symmetry.space_group_name_H-M   'P 1'
#
loop_
_entity.id
_entity.type
_entity.pdbx_description
1 polymer ?
#
loop_
_entity_poly.entity_id
_entity_poly.type
_entity_poly.pdbx_seq_one_letter_code
_entity_poly.pdbx_strand_id
1 'polypeptide(L)'
;LATSAKRDLVIVESPSKARTVGRFLGKNYVVLASMGHVRDLPKDWDVEDIDNNFQAPYVNTKKTLIAEIKKAAKQADSIYLATDPDREGEAISWHLVEAAKLGNSKDLKRVVFHEITDSAVQEAFAHPRQIDMHLVNAQQARRVLDRGVGYKGSNFLWTKIPGGRRKGLSAGRVQSIALKIIVDREREIEAFKPEEFWVVTADLQKQSGQNKYLFSASLKTVPGQTGKPVVNNEATAMVIKEDLEQATYEVSNVTRREVKQRTRGPFTTSTLQQQAARSFRFSAARTMRIAQDLYEGIVQENSEPDGLITYMRTDSTNLAENALVEAEKFIITNYGSDYSSGPRRYKTKSKSAQEAHEAVRPTSIENTPEKVARYLSSEQLRLYTMIWKRTIASQMTDAIVDNTGVDIIAVAINGKEYIVRATGSVIKFDGYRKLYIETRDEDAQNDESAQLPLMQEGDSLEKQTINADQKFTQPPPRFTEANLIRFLEEQGIGRPSTWATIVGTIEKRQYVDREKSRFKPTPTGMAVSDLLTKHISSIMDTGFTAGIESKLDSVADGDQDWINMLREFFGPFVKEVNIAKEKA
;
A
#
# COMPACT_ATOMS: atom_id res chain seq x y z
N LEU A 1 -42.34 8.63 40.52
CA LEU A 1 -42.41 7.93 39.21
C LEU A 1 -41.45 8.64 38.26
N ALA A 2 -40.19 8.22 38.22
CA ALA A 2 -39.22 8.77 37.27
C ALA A 2 -39.50 8.18 35.89
N THR A 3 -39.99 9.00 34.98
CA THR A 3 -40.06 8.70 33.54
C THR A 3 -38.67 8.29 33.08
N SER A 4 -38.48 7.02 32.74
CA SER A 4 -37.30 6.52 32.04
C SER A 4 -37.15 7.32 30.75
N ALA A 5 -36.27 8.33 30.74
CA ALA A 5 -35.91 9.04 29.52
C ALA A 5 -35.50 7.98 28.48
N LYS A 6 -36.20 7.94 27.35
CA LYS A 6 -35.86 7.01 26.28
C LYS A 6 -34.46 7.36 25.79
N ARG A 7 -33.64 6.33 25.60
CA ARG A 7 -32.26 6.47 25.15
C ARG A 7 -32.21 6.27 23.65
N ASP A 8 -31.43 7.07 22.95
CA ASP A 8 -31.19 6.89 21.53
C ASP A 8 -30.35 5.63 21.28
N LEU A 9 -30.56 4.95 20.15
CA LEU A 9 -29.81 3.76 19.76
C LEU A 9 -28.72 4.14 18.77
N VAL A 10 -27.49 3.70 19.01
CA VAL A 10 -26.37 3.78 18.08
C VAL A 10 -25.92 2.38 17.70
N ILE A 11 -25.68 2.14 16.41
CA ILE A 11 -25.17 0.86 15.91
C ILE A 11 -23.84 1.09 15.18
N VAL A 12 -22.78 0.40 15.61
CA VAL A 12 -21.42 0.46 15.02
C VAL A 12 -20.97 -0.94 14.59
N GLU A 13 -19.86 -1.09 13.85
CA GLU A 13 -19.41 -2.42 13.42
C GLU A 13 -18.80 -3.30 14.51
N SER A 14 -18.05 -2.73 15.45
CA SER A 14 -17.21 -3.49 16.37
C SER A 14 -17.50 -3.20 17.86
N PRO A 15 -17.22 -4.14 18.77
CA PRO A 15 -17.38 -3.91 20.20
C PRO A 15 -16.43 -2.84 20.74
N SER A 16 -15.21 -2.73 20.20
CA SER A 16 -14.25 -1.72 20.63
C SER A 16 -14.74 -0.32 20.27
N LYS A 17 -15.17 -0.13 19.02
CA LYS A 17 -15.82 1.10 18.56
C LYS A 17 -17.07 1.43 19.39
N ALA A 18 -17.86 0.42 19.78
CA ALA A 18 -19.06 0.63 20.60
C ALA A 18 -18.72 1.19 21.99
N ARG A 19 -17.65 0.69 22.63
CA ARG A 19 -17.17 1.20 23.92
C ARG A 19 -16.67 2.64 23.78
N THR A 20 -15.84 2.92 22.78
CA THR A 20 -15.24 4.24 22.55
C THR A 20 -16.32 5.30 22.24
N VAL A 21 -17.20 5.04 21.28
CA VAL A 21 -18.28 5.96 20.88
C VAL A 21 -19.31 6.13 21.99
N GLY A 22 -19.70 5.05 22.66
CA GLY A 22 -20.68 5.10 23.76
C GLY A 22 -20.23 5.96 24.93
N ARG A 23 -18.91 6.06 25.16
CA ARG A 23 -18.37 7.01 26.14
C ARG A 23 -18.63 8.45 25.73
N PHE A 24 -18.19 8.85 24.53
CA PHE A 24 -18.27 10.25 24.09
C PHE A 24 -19.72 10.75 24.09
N LEU A 25 -20.66 9.89 23.67
CA LEU A 25 -22.07 10.22 23.65
C LEU A 25 -22.74 10.18 25.03
N GLY A 26 -22.19 9.43 25.98
CA GLY A 26 -22.67 9.34 27.35
C GLY A 26 -23.97 8.54 27.53
N LYS A 27 -24.59 8.69 28.71
CA LYS A 27 -25.67 7.81 29.20
C LYS A 27 -27.00 7.91 28.44
N ASN A 28 -27.17 8.94 27.60
CA ASN A 28 -28.37 9.15 26.79
C ASN A 28 -28.44 8.18 25.60
N TYR A 29 -27.36 7.47 25.31
CA TYR A 29 -27.26 6.55 24.17
C TYR A 29 -27.08 5.10 24.64
N VAL A 30 -27.65 4.17 23.87
CA VAL A 30 -27.35 2.74 23.91
C VAL A 30 -26.56 2.41 22.66
N VAL A 31 -25.32 1.94 22.81
CA VAL A 31 -24.45 1.63 21.67
C VAL A 31 -24.31 0.12 21.52
N LEU A 32 -24.71 -0.42 20.36
CA LEU A 32 -24.62 -1.83 20.00
C LEU A 32 -23.63 -2.05 18.85
N ALA A 33 -23.00 -3.22 18.83
CA ALA A 33 -22.07 -3.62 17.76
C ALA A 33 -22.72 -4.66 16.83
N SER A 34 -22.67 -4.44 15.52
CA SER A 34 -23.20 -5.37 14.50
C SER A 34 -22.26 -6.56 14.22
N MET A 35 -21.02 -6.49 14.69
CA MET A 35 -19.92 -7.42 14.38
C MET A 35 -19.63 -7.52 12.88
N GLY A 36 -19.81 -6.43 12.12
CA GLY A 36 -19.77 -6.39 10.65
C GLY A 36 -21.12 -6.69 9.99
N HIS A 37 -21.13 -7.29 8.78
CA HIS A 37 -22.36 -7.57 8.04
C HIS A 37 -23.32 -8.50 8.82
N VAL A 38 -24.62 -8.21 8.75
CA VAL A 38 -25.71 -9.02 9.35
C VAL A 38 -26.51 -9.81 8.30
N ARG A 39 -26.25 -9.55 7.01
CA ARG A 39 -26.79 -10.25 5.85
C ARG A 39 -25.66 -10.64 4.91
N ASP A 40 -25.82 -11.75 4.19
CA ASP A 40 -24.93 -12.15 3.09
C ASP A 40 -25.72 -12.94 2.03
N LEU A 41 -25.10 -13.18 0.88
CA LEU A 41 -25.62 -14.02 -0.18
C LEU A 41 -25.54 -15.51 0.20
N PRO A 42 -26.56 -16.34 -0.09
CA PRO A 42 -26.52 -17.80 0.10
C PRO A 42 -25.28 -18.40 -0.54
N LYS A 43 -24.66 -19.43 0.05
CA LYS A 43 -23.37 -19.96 -0.43
C LYS A 43 -23.44 -20.56 -1.84
N ASP A 44 -24.60 -21.06 -2.20
CA ASP A 44 -24.94 -21.77 -3.43
C ASP A 44 -25.59 -20.89 -4.50
N TRP A 45 -25.87 -19.61 -4.19
CA TRP A 45 -26.47 -18.69 -5.15
C TRP A 45 -25.48 -18.29 -6.26
N ASP A 46 -25.88 -18.52 -7.51
CA ASP A 46 -25.23 -18.05 -8.73
C ASP A 46 -26.03 -16.91 -9.37
N VAL A 47 -25.31 -16.08 -10.12
CA VAL A 47 -25.87 -15.03 -10.97
C VAL A 47 -26.27 -15.68 -12.30
N GLU A 48 -27.44 -16.33 -12.32
CA GLU A 48 -28.04 -16.92 -13.53
C GLU A 48 -29.12 -16.03 -14.13
N ASP A 49 -29.87 -15.31 -13.29
CA ASP A 49 -30.99 -14.46 -13.68
C ASP A 49 -30.52 -13.01 -13.95
N ILE A 50 -29.84 -12.82 -15.09
CA ILE A 50 -29.44 -11.49 -15.60
C ILE A 50 -30.69 -10.65 -15.90
N ASP A 51 -31.83 -11.29 -16.17
CA ASP A 51 -33.07 -10.65 -16.60
C ASP A 51 -33.83 -10.01 -15.42
N ASN A 52 -33.75 -10.56 -14.21
CA ASN A 52 -34.33 -9.98 -13.00
C ASN A 52 -33.45 -8.90 -12.33
N ASN A 53 -32.80 -8.05 -13.14
CA ASN A 53 -32.05 -6.88 -12.67
C ASN A 53 -31.01 -7.17 -11.56
N PHE A 54 -30.42 -8.38 -11.54
CA PHE A 54 -29.44 -8.79 -10.53
C PHE A 54 -29.92 -8.71 -9.07
N GLN A 55 -31.21 -8.93 -8.81
CA GLN A 55 -31.72 -8.95 -7.44
C GLN A 55 -31.03 -10.02 -6.58
N ALA A 56 -30.28 -9.57 -5.58
CA ALA A 56 -29.50 -10.41 -4.68
C ALA A 56 -30.37 -10.97 -3.53
N PRO A 57 -30.46 -12.30 -3.34
CA PRO A 57 -31.30 -12.91 -2.31
C PRO A 57 -30.59 -12.94 -0.94
N TYR A 58 -30.30 -11.77 -0.38
CA TYR A 58 -29.61 -11.64 0.90
C TYR A 58 -30.35 -12.34 2.06
N VAL A 59 -29.64 -13.20 2.78
CA VAL A 59 -30.14 -13.92 3.97
C VAL A 59 -29.51 -13.39 5.25
N ASN A 60 -30.29 -13.38 6.33
CA ASN A 60 -29.83 -12.94 7.65
C ASN A 60 -28.87 -13.97 8.26
N THR A 61 -27.63 -13.57 8.56
CA THR A 61 -26.58 -14.44 9.11
C THR A 61 -26.49 -14.36 10.64
N LYS A 62 -26.98 -13.28 11.26
CA LYS A 62 -26.87 -13.02 12.71
C LYS A 62 -28.24 -12.80 13.38
N LYS A 63 -29.10 -13.82 13.35
CA LYS A 63 -30.51 -13.72 13.78
C LYS A 63 -30.69 -13.22 15.22
N THR A 64 -29.86 -13.66 16.16
CA THR A 64 -29.91 -13.25 17.58
C THR A 64 -29.62 -11.76 17.74
N LEU A 65 -28.54 -11.28 17.13
CA LEU A 65 -28.16 -9.87 17.14
C LEU A 65 -29.20 -8.98 16.47
N ILE A 66 -29.77 -9.42 15.35
CA ILE A 66 -30.84 -8.68 14.66
C ILE A 66 -32.07 -8.53 15.58
N ALA A 67 -32.42 -9.57 16.35
CA ALA A 67 -33.52 -9.51 17.30
C ALA A 67 -33.25 -8.53 18.45
N GLU A 68 -32.00 -8.48 18.95
CA GLU A 68 -31.55 -7.52 19.95
C GLU A 68 -31.63 -6.07 19.45
N ILE A 69 -31.07 -5.81 18.26
CA ILE A 69 -31.12 -4.49 17.61
C ILE A 69 -32.57 -4.05 17.41
N LYS A 70 -33.44 -4.94 16.93
CA LYS A 70 -34.87 -4.64 16.76
C LYS A 70 -35.57 -4.32 18.07
N LYS A 71 -35.18 -4.98 19.17
CA LYS A 71 -35.72 -4.70 20.51
C LYS A 71 -35.27 -3.32 21.01
N ALA A 72 -33.99 -3.00 20.87
CA ALA A 72 -33.45 -1.70 21.26
C ALA A 72 -34.04 -0.56 20.42
N ALA A 73 -34.18 -0.76 19.11
CA ALA A 73 -34.76 0.21 18.18
C ALA A 73 -36.20 0.60 18.54
N LYS A 74 -37.01 -0.35 19.03
CA LYS A 74 -38.39 -0.07 19.48
C LYS A 74 -38.46 0.80 20.75
N GLN A 75 -37.38 0.84 21.53
CA GLN A 75 -37.30 1.59 22.79
C GLN A 75 -36.64 2.96 22.62
N ALA A 76 -35.94 3.16 21.51
CA ALA A 76 -35.25 4.40 21.19
C ALA A 76 -36.17 5.43 20.53
N ASP A 77 -35.86 6.72 20.72
CA ASP A 77 -36.52 7.80 19.98
C ASP A 77 -35.85 8.00 18.61
N SER A 78 -34.51 8.01 18.59
CA SER A 78 -33.70 8.08 17.36
C SER A 78 -32.81 6.86 17.21
N ILE A 79 -32.51 6.50 15.95
CA ILE A 79 -31.57 5.43 15.60
C ILE A 79 -30.43 6.02 14.75
N TYR A 80 -29.20 5.88 15.23
CA TYR A 80 -27.98 6.31 14.55
C TYR A 80 -27.21 5.09 14.03
N LEU A 81 -26.88 5.10 12.75
CA LEU A 81 -26.00 4.13 12.11
C LEU A 81 -24.61 4.77 11.97
N ALA A 82 -23.65 4.31 12.76
CA ALA A 82 -22.31 4.88 12.89
C ALA A 82 -21.23 3.89 12.40
N THR A 83 -21.49 3.26 11.25
CA THR A 83 -20.54 2.39 10.56
C THR A 83 -19.40 3.20 9.94
N ASP A 84 -18.34 2.53 9.49
CA ASP A 84 -17.16 3.13 8.88
C ASP A 84 -17.50 3.99 7.65
N PRO A 85 -16.66 4.97 7.31
CA PRO A 85 -16.92 5.95 6.25
C PRO A 85 -16.79 5.40 4.82
N ASP A 86 -16.61 4.09 4.63
CA ASP A 86 -16.43 3.48 3.31
C ASP A 86 -17.72 2.82 2.78
N ARG A 87 -17.68 2.34 1.53
CA ARG A 87 -18.82 1.67 0.90
C ARG A 87 -19.22 0.36 1.59
N GLU A 88 -18.30 -0.32 2.29
CA GLU A 88 -18.63 -1.51 3.08
C GLU A 88 -19.43 -1.11 4.32
N GLY A 89 -19.00 -0.06 5.02
CA GLY A 89 -19.74 0.54 6.14
C GLY A 89 -21.13 1.00 5.73
N GLU A 90 -21.29 1.61 4.55
CA GLU A 90 -22.60 2.00 4.03
C GLU A 90 -23.51 0.80 3.76
N ALA A 91 -22.98 -0.26 3.14
CA ALA A 91 -23.71 -1.49 2.91
C ALA A 91 -24.09 -2.23 4.21
N ILE A 92 -23.25 -2.18 5.24
CA ILE A 92 -23.59 -2.70 6.58
C ILE A 92 -24.76 -1.92 7.17
N SER A 93 -24.73 -0.59 7.09
CA SER A 93 -25.83 0.28 7.51
C SER A 93 -27.14 -0.08 6.80
N TRP A 94 -27.12 -0.21 5.48
CA TRP A 94 -28.28 -0.65 4.70
C TRP A 94 -28.77 -2.05 5.11
N HIS A 95 -27.86 -3.03 5.26
CA HIS A 95 -28.22 -4.37 5.73
C HIS A 95 -28.88 -4.38 7.11
N LEU A 96 -28.45 -3.51 8.02
CA LEU A 96 -29.06 -3.37 9.34
C LEU A 96 -30.50 -2.87 9.24
N VAL A 97 -30.74 -1.86 8.39
CA VAL A 97 -32.08 -1.32 8.13
C VAL A 97 -33.01 -2.41 7.61
N GLU A 98 -32.58 -3.15 6.60
CA GLU A 98 -33.36 -4.21 5.99
C GLU A 98 -33.60 -5.40 6.94
N ALA A 99 -32.54 -5.89 7.61
CA ALA A 99 -32.62 -7.08 8.45
C ALA A 99 -33.47 -6.86 9.70
N ALA A 100 -33.31 -5.70 10.35
CA ALA A 100 -34.04 -5.36 11.57
C ALA A 100 -35.37 -4.62 11.28
N LYS A 101 -35.68 -4.34 10.01
CA LYS A 101 -36.87 -3.60 9.53
C LYS A 101 -36.95 -2.20 10.14
N LEU A 102 -35.84 -1.47 10.10
CA LEU A 102 -35.72 -0.13 10.69
C LEU A 102 -36.25 0.98 9.78
N GLY A 103 -36.59 0.69 8.51
CA GLY A 103 -37.02 1.69 7.54
C GLY A 103 -38.32 2.43 7.90
N ASN A 104 -39.13 1.87 8.81
CA ASN A 104 -40.33 2.53 9.33
C ASN A 104 -40.06 3.41 10.58
N SER A 105 -38.81 3.52 11.00
CA SER A 105 -38.44 4.35 12.17
C SER A 105 -38.57 5.82 11.79
N LYS A 106 -39.16 6.61 12.69
CA LYS A 106 -39.45 8.03 12.43
C LYS A 106 -38.19 8.89 12.33
N ASP A 107 -37.12 8.49 13.03
CA ASP A 107 -35.86 9.22 13.06
C ASP A 107 -34.68 8.24 12.93
N LEU A 108 -34.28 7.97 11.67
CA LEU A 108 -33.14 7.14 11.30
C LEU A 108 -32.07 8.03 10.67
N LYS A 109 -30.85 7.98 11.22
CA LYS A 109 -29.73 8.87 10.90
C LYS A 109 -28.47 8.08 10.60
N ARG A 110 -27.72 8.48 9.58
CA ARG A 110 -26.39 7.96 9.25
C ARG A 110 -25.31 8.95 9.70
N VAL A 111 -24.39 8.49 10.55
CA VAL A 111 -23.31 9.30 11.12
C VAL A 111 -21.97 8.79 10.62
N VAL A 112 -21.11 9.67 10.13
CA VAL A 112 -19.80 9.33 9.56
C VAL A 112 -18.71 10.14 10.24
N PHE A 113 -17.61 9.49 10.61
CA PHE A 113 -16.40 10.13 11.14
C PHE A 113 -15.16 9.37 10.66
N HIS A 114 -14.04 10.07 10.55
CA HIS A 114 -12.76 9.56 10.03
C HIS A 114 -11.70 9.36 11.12
N GLU A 115 -12.01 9.74 12.35
CA GLU A 115 -11.25 9.50 13.57
C GLU A 115 -12.24 9.37 14.73
N ILE A 116 -11.83 8.68 15.81
CA ILE A 116 -12.69 8.44 16.97
C ILE A 116 -12.17 9.24 18.16
N THR A 117 -12.35 10.56 18.06
CA THR A 117 -12.07 11.56 19.10
C THR A 117 -13.39 12.17 19.61
N ASP A 118 -13.39 12.76 20.81
CA ASP A 118 -14.60 13.37 21.37
C ASP A 118 -15.18 14.42 20.42
N SER A 119 -14.34 15.36 19.96
CA SER A 119 -14.75 16.42 19.04
C SER A 119 -15.30 15.89 17.72
N ALA A 120 -14.63 14.91 17.09
CA ALA A 120 -15.09 14.35 15.82
C ALA A 120 -16.40 13.59 15.96
N VAL A 121 -16.60 12.87 17.08
CA VAL A 121 -17.85 12.15 17.34
C VAL A 121 -19.00 13.11 17.62
N GLN A 122 -18.82 14.13 18.45
CA GLN A 122 -19.88 15.13 18.69
C GLN A 122 -20.28 15.86 17.40
N GLU A 123 -19.29 16.29 16.62
CA GLU A 123 -19.51 16.99 15.35
C GLU A 123 -20.29 16.14 14.35
N ALA A 124 -19.93 14.85 14.24
CA ALA A 124 -20.61 13.92 13.34
C ALA A 124 -22.06 13.64 13.76
N PHE A 125 -22.34 13.60 15.08
CA PHE A 125 -23.71 13.43 15.59
C PHE A 125 -24.56 14.70 15.47
N ALA A 126 -23.95 15.88 15.42
CA ALA A 126 -24.63 17.13 15.14
C ALA A 126 -25.06 17.26 13.65
N HIS A 127 -24.34 16.59 12.74
CA HIS A 127 -24.56 16.67 11.29
C HIS A 127 -24.83 15.29 10.65
N PRO A 128 -25.89 14.57 11.03
CA PRO A 128 -26.23 13.30 10.42
C PRO A 128 -26.71 13.48 8.98
N ARG A 129 -26.47 12.46 8.15
CA ARG A 129 -27.00 12.35 6.78
C ARG A 129 -27.96 11.17 6.64
N GLN A 130 -28.52 11.00 5.45
CA GLN A 130 -29.22 9.78 5.05
C GLN A 130 -28.23 8.73 4.54
N ILE A 131 -28.69 7.47 4.46
CA ILE A 131 -27.92 6.42 3.79
C ILE A 131 -27.74 6.82 2.33
N ASP A 132 -26.51 6.72 1.85
CA ASP A 132 -26.16 6.96 0.47
C ASP A 132 -26.35 5.67 -0.34
N MET A 133 -27.43 5.63 -1.12
CA MET A 133 -27.74 4.45 -1.93
C MET A 133 -26.77 4.26 -3.11
N HIS A 134 -26.02 5.28 -3.54
CA HIS A 134 -25.00 5.11 -4.57
C HIS A 134 -23.82 4.28 -4.04
N LEU A 135 -23.35 4.59 -2.83
CA LEU A 135 -22.34 3.79 -2.13
C LEU A 135 -22.81 2.35 -1.87
N VAL A 136 -24.07 2.18 -1.44
CA VAL A 136 -24.68 0.85 -1.24
C VAL A 136 -24.71 0.08 -2.57
N ASN A 137 -25.21 0.70 -3.64
CA ASN A 137 -25.31 0.07 -4.96
C ASN A 137 -23.93 -0.29 -5.52
N ALA A 138 -22.91 0.52 -5.31
CA ALA A 138 -21.54 0.21 -5.69
C ALA A 138 -21.01 -1.03 -4.95
N GLN A 139 -21.30 -1.16 -3.65
CA GLN A 139 -20.93 -2.34 -2.88
C GLN A 139 -21.71 -3.58 -3.33
N GLN A 140 -23.01 -3.44 -3.56
CA GLN A 140 -23.87 -4.51 -4.08
C GLN A 140 -23.38 -5.00 -5.45
N ALA A 141 -23.09 -4.07 -6.37
CA ALA A 141 -22.55 -4.38 -7.68
C ALA A 141 -21.25 -5.17 -7.58
N ARG A 142 -20.30 -4.71 -6.75
CA ARG A 142 -19.06 -5.47 -6.48
C ARG A 142 -19.36 -6.87 -5.95
N ARG A 143 -20.27 -6.98 -4.97
CA ARG A 143 -20.61 -8.26 -4.33
C ARG A 143 -21.23 -9.26 -5.30
N VAL A 144 -22.15 -8.80 -6.15
CA VAL A 144 -22.78 -9.62 -7.20
C VAL A 144 -21.77 -10.01 -8.27
N LEU A 145 -20.96 -9.05 -8.73
CA LEU A 145 -19.92 -9.29 -9.74
C LEU A 145 -18.92 -10.35 -9.27
N ASP A 146 -18.34 -10.16 -8.07
CA ASP A 146 -17.37 -11.09 -7.51
C ASP A 146 -18.00 -12.46 -7.24
N ARG A 147 -19.29 -12.52 -6.86
CA ARG A 147 -20.01 -13.78 -6.71
C ARG A 147 -20.16 -14.52 -8.04
N GLY A 148 -20.63 -13.84 -9.08
CA GLY A 148 -20.88 -14.48 -10.38
C GLY A 148 -19.58 -14.95 -11.04
N VAL A 149 -18.52 -14.12 -11.01
CA VAL A 149 -17.19 -14.52 -11.49
C VAL A 149 -16.65 -15.68 -10.68
N GLY A 150 -16.75 -15.59 -9.35
CA GLY A 150 -16.27 -16.61 -8.44
C GLY A 150 -16.95 -17.96 -8.66
N TYR A 151 -18.27 -17.99 -8.73
CA TYR A 151 -19.04 -19.21 -8.89
C TYR A 151 -18.77 -19.87 -10.26
N LYS A 152 -18.93 -19.11 -11.35
CA LYS A 152 -18.78 -19.62 -12.72
C LYS A 152 -17.35 -20.05 -13.02
N GLY A 153 -16.36 -19.23 -12.62
CA GLY A 153 -14.95 -19.55 -12.81
C GLY A 153 -14.47 -20.70 -11.93
N SER A 154 -14.90 -20.77 -10.66
CA SER A 154 -14.53 -21.90 -9.78
C SER A 154 -15.11 -23.23 -10.28
N ASN A 155 -16.37 -23.22 -10.73
CA ASN A 155 -16.99 -24.40 -11.34
C ASN A 155 -16.21 -24.87 -12.57
N PHE A 156 -15.80 -23.94 -13.44
CA PHE A 156 -14.94 -24.27 -14.58
C PHE A 156 -13.63 -24.93 -14.12
N LEU A 157 -12.91 -24.35 -13.16
CA LEU A 157 -11.69 -24.94 -12.60
C LEU A 157 -11.91 -26.34 -12.02
N TRP A 158 -13.02 -26.56 -11.30
CA TRP A 158 -13.34 -27.87 -10.72
C TRP A 158 -13.63 -28.94 -11.77
N THR A 159 -14.22 -28.56 -12.91
CA THR A 159 -14.48 -29.49 -14.01
C THR A 159 -13.23 -29.88 -14.77
N LYS A 160 -12.23 -29.00 -14.87
CA LYS A 160 -11.04 -29.19 -15.71
C LYS A 160 -9.80 -29.62 -14.93
N ILE A 161 -9.71 -29.33 -13.64
CA ILE A 161 -8.56 -29.70 -12.81
C ILE A 161 -8.96 -30.85 -11.86
N PRO A 162 -8.36 -32.05 -11.99
CA PRO A 162 -8.65 -33.18 -11.11
C PRO A 162 -8.49 -32.84 -9.62
N GLY A 163 -9.53 -33.14 -8.85
CA GLY A 163 -9.58 -32.81 -7.42
C GLY A 163 -9.75 -31.32 -7.11
N GLY A 164 -10.02 -30.47 -8.10
CA GLY A 164 -10.11 -29.01 -7.94
C GLY A 164 -11.11 -28.57 -6.88
N ARG A 165 -12.26 -29.25 -6.78
CA ARG A 165 -13.24 -28.98 -5.71
C ARG A 165 -12.72 -29.32 -4.33
N ARG A 166 -12.02 -30.46 -4.17
CA ARG A 166 -11.42 -30.88 -2.88
C ARG A 166 -10.27 -29.97 -2.46
N LYS A 167 -9.47 -29.51 -3.43
CA LYS A 167 -8.42 -28.51 -3.24
C LYS A 167 -8.98 -27.09 -3.01
N GLY A 168 -10.29 -26.90 -3.17
CA GLY A 168 -10.96 -25.62 -3.00
C GLY A 168 -10.47 -24.56 -3.96
N LEU A 169 -10.15 -24.92 -5.22
CA LEU A 169 -9.73 -23.95 -6.23
C LEU A 169 -10.81 -22.89 -6.42
N SER A 170 -10.42 -21.63 -6.56
CA SER A 170 -11.34 -20.53 -6.82
C SER A 170 -10.79 -19.57 -7.86
N ALA A 171 -11.62 -19.23 -8.84
CA ALA A 171 -11.36 -18.08 -9.70
C ALA A 171 -11.96 -16.83 -9.05
N GLY A 172 -11.38 -15.67 -9.32
CA GLY A 172 -11.97 -14.39 -8.91
C GLY A 172 -11.24 -13.28 -9.63
N ARG A 173 -11.97 -12.26 -10.08
CA ARG A 173 -11.45 -11.22 -10.96
C ARG A 173 -10.10 -10.67 -10.49
N VAL A 174 -10.03 -10.20 -9.25
CA VAL A 174 -8.82 -9.54 -8.74
C VAL A 174 -7.73 -10.53 -8.28
N GLN A 175 -8.14 -11.64 -7.64
CA GLN A 175 -7.18 -12.64 -7.14
C GLN A 175 -6.51 -13.43 -8.28
N SER A 176 -7.23 -13.69 -9.37
CA SER A 176 -6.70 -14.39 -10.53
C SER A 176 -5.67 -13.53 -11.28
N ILE A 177 -5.88 -12.21 -11.35
CA ILE A 177 -4.86 -11.28 -11.88
C ILE A 177 -3.62 -11.22 -10.97
N ALA A 178 -3.80 -11.13 -9.65
CA ALA A 178 -2.67 -11.13 -8.72
C ALA A 178 -1.83 -12.42 -8.86
N LEU A 179 -2.49 -13.57 -9.03
CA LEU A 179 -1.81 -14.83 -9.34
C LEU A 179 -1.09 -14.76 -10.69
N LYS A 180 -1.76 -14.26 -11.75
CA LYS A 180 -1.17 -14.12 -13.09
C LYS A 180 0.11 -13.30 -13.06
N ILE A 181 0.12 -12.17 -12.37
CA ILE A 181 1.30 -11.29 -12.21
C ILE A 181 2.49 -12.06 -11.59
N ILE A 182 2.23 -12.91 -10.60
CA ILE A 182 3.28 -13.73 -9.97
C ILE A 182 3.77 -14.83 -10.93
N VAL A 183 2.87 -15.47 -11.67
CA VAL A 183 3.20 -16.50 -12.68
C VAL A 183 4.01 -15.91 -13.83
N ASP A 184 3.61 -14.74 -14.34
CA ASP A 184 4.33 -14.04 -15.41
C ASP A 184 5.74 -13.66 -14.96
N ARG A 185 5.91 -13.17 -13.72
CA ARG A 185 7.25 -12.91 -13.15
C ARG A 185 8.10 -14.17 -13.04
N GLU A 186 7.51 -15.30 -12.65
CA GLU A 186 8.27 -16.56 -12.60
C GLU A 186 8.72 -16.99 -14.01
N ARG A 187 7.87 -16.81 -15.02
CA ARG A 187 8.23 -17.06 -16.42
C ARG A 187 9.32 -16.12 -16.93
N GLU A 188 9.28 -14.84 -16.57
CA GLU A 188 10.35 -13.89 -16.86
C GLU A 188 11.67 -14.38 -16.26
N ILE A 189 11.65 -14.90 -15.03
CA ILE A 189 12.83 -15.45 -14.36
C ILE A 189 13.33 -16.72 -15.05
N GLU A 190 12.44 -17.66 -15.39
CA GLU A 190 12.79 -18.94 -16.04
C GLU A 190 13.33 -18.74 -17.46
N ALA A 191 12.79 -17.76 -18.20
CA ALA A 191 13.22 -17.44 -19.57
C ALA A 191 14.49 -16.57 -19.61
N PHE A 192 14.89 -15.99 -18.48
CA PHE A 192 16.01 -15.07 -18.41
C PHE A 192 17.34 -15.80 -18.66
N LYS A 193 18.13 -15.26 -19.59
CA LYS A 193 19.49 -15.74 -19.87
C LYS A 193 20.48 -14.72 -19.30
N PRO A 194 21.26 -15.06 -18.26
CA PRO A 194 22.26 -14.15 -17.72
C PRO A 194 23.29 -13.78 -18.78
N GLU A 195 23.49 -12.48 -18.97
CA GLU A 195 24.56 -11.93 -19.79
C GLU A 195 25.74 -11.54 -18.91
N GLU A 196 26.93 -11.97 -19.33
CA GLU A 196 28.18 -11.61 -18.69
C GLU A 196 28.49 -10.13 -18.91
N PHE A 197 28.95 -9.46 -17.86
CA PHE A 197 29.54 -8.14 -17.93
C PHE A 197 30.59 -7.97 -16.84
N TRP A 198 31.56 -7.09 -17.08
CA TRP A 198 32.64 -6.83 -16.16
C TRP A 198 32.52 -5.42 -15.60
N VAL A 199 32.71 -5.30 -14.29
CA VAL A 199 32.81 -4.01 -13.61
C VAL A 199 34.28 -3.76 -13.32
N VAL A 200 34.84 -2.73 -13.96
CA VAL A 200 36.21 -2.31 -13.73
C VAL A 200 36.21 -1.12 -12.78
N THR A 201 36.97 -1.22 -11.70
CA THR A 201 37.15 -0.16 -10.69
C THR A 201 38.62 0.08 -10.42
N ALA A 202 38.96 1.33 -10.12
CA ALA A 202 40.28 1.75 -9.67
C ALA A 202 40.18 2.25 -8.23
N ASP A 203 40.92 1.60 -7.34
CA ASP A 203 41.12 2.06 -5.97
C ASP A 203 42.31 3.02 -5.98
N LEU A 204 42.02 4.27 -5.64
CA LEU A 204 42.92 5.41 -5.76
C LEU A 204 43.14 6.04 -4.39
N GLN A 205 44.31 6.65 -4.22
CA GLN A 205 44.70 7.36 -3.02
C GLN A 205 44.97 8.82 -3.35
N LYS A 206 44.34 9.71 -2.57
CA LYS A 206 44.73 11.11 -2.51
C LYS A 206 45.53 11.38 -1.23
N GLN A 207 46.70 11.99 -1.39
CA GLN A 207 47.46 12.53 -0.27
C GLN A 207 47.04 13.98 0.01
N SER A 208 46.76 14.31 1.27
CA SER A 208 46.50 15.68 1.71
C SER A 208 47.17 15.89 3.07
N GLY A 209 48.28 16.62 3.07
CA GLY A 209 49.17 16.71 4.24
C GLY A 209 49.75 15.34 4.62
N GLN A 210 49.59 14.94 5.89
CA GLN A 210 49.99 13.63 6.39
C GLN A 210 48.91 12.55 6.20
N ASN A 211 47.68 12.93 5.80
CA ASN A 211 46.58 11.99 5.68
C ASN A 211 46.52 11.38 4.28
N LYS A 212 46.21 10.08 4.25
CA LYS A 212 45.95 9.30 3.04
C LYS A 212 44.47 8.96 2.97
N TYR A 213 43.82 9.35 1.88
CA TYR A 213 42.41 9.11 1.66
C TYR A 213 42.24 8.12 0.51
N LEU A 214 41.75 6.93 0.84
CA LEU A 214 41.43 5.88 -0.14
C LEU A 214 39.99 6.01 -0.61
N PHE A 215 39.77 5.85 -1.91
CA PHE A 215 38.45 5.84 -2.51
C PHE A 215 38.44 4.99 -3.79
N SER A 216 37.27 4.55 -4.20
CA SER A 216 37.10 3.74 -5.41
C SER A 216 36.42 4.54 -6.52
N ALA A 217 36.90 4.38 -7.75
CA ALA A 217 36.37 5.02 -8.94
C ALA A 217 35.99 3.95 -9.98
N SER A 218 34.76 4.00 -10.49
CA SER A 218 34.27 3.05 -11.49
C SER A 218 34.55 3.53 -12.91
N LEU A 219 34.87 2.61 -13.82
CA LEU A 219 35.05 2.93 -15.24
C LEU A 219 33.83 3.65 -15.81
N LYS A 220 34.07 4.79 -16.46
CA LYS A 220 33.05 5.67 -17.04
C LYS A 220 33.17 5.78 -18.55
N THR A 221 34.38 5.78 -19.11
CA THR A 221 34.58 5.80 -20.56
C THR A 221 35.70 4.83 -20.97
N VAL A 222 35.57 4.32 -22.19
CA VAL A 222 36.54 3.45 -22.85
C VAL A 222 36.86 4.07 -24.21
N PRO A 223 38.13 4.14 -24.65
CA PRO A 223 38.51 4.60 -25.98
C PRO A 223 37.66 3.95 -27.07
N GLY A 224 37.08 4.76 -27.96
CA GLY A 224 36.27 4.28 -29.09
C GLY A 224 34.83 3.86 -28.74
N GLN A 225 34.39 3.95 -27.48
CA GLN A 225 32.99 3.77 -27.10
C GLN A 225 32.33 5.11 -26.77
N THR A 226 31.06 5.27 -27.15
CA THR A 226 30.21 6.41 -26.77
C THR A 226 29.15 5.98 -25.77
N GLY A 227 29.00 6.72 -24.67
CA GLY A 227 27.98 6.44 -23.65
C GLY A 227 28.49 5.59 -22.48
N LYS A 228 27.60 4.79 -21.87
CA LYS A 228 27.95 3.93 -20.73
C LYS A 228 28.89 2.81 -21.22
N PRO A 229 30.01 2.54 -20.53
CA PRO A 229 30.99 1.58 -20.99
C PRO A 229 30.39 0.18 -20.97
N VAL A 230 30.60 -0.56 -22.05
CA VAL A 230 30.18 -1.97 -22.19
C VAL A 230 31.43 -2.83 -22.22
N VAL A 231 31.62 -3.62 -21.15
CA VAL A 231 32.69 -4.61 -21.03
C VAL A 231 32.01 -5.96 -20.84
N ASN A 232 31.84 -6.71 -21.93
CA ASN A 232 30.98 -7.90 -21.97
C ASN A 232 31.74 -9.23 -21.97
N ASN A 233 33.07 -9.19 -21.87
CA ASN A 233 33.91 -10.40 -21.83
C ASN A 233 35.22 -10.16 -21.08
N GLU A 234 35.80 -11.26 -20.60
CA GLU A 234 37.03 -11.26 -19.82
C GLU A 234 38.22 -10.65 -20.58
N ALA A 235 38.41 -11.01 -21.86
CA ALA A 235 39.55 -10.53 -22.64
C ALA A 235 39.59 -8.99 -22.72
N THR A 236 38.43 -8.37 -22.94
CA THR A 236 38.31 -6.90 -22.97
C THR A 236 38.54 -6.30 -21.58
N ALA A 237 38.00 -6.92 -20.53
CA ALA A 237 38.18 -6.47 -19.16
C ALA A 237 39.65 -6.52 -18.72
N MET A 238 40.38 -7.58 -19.09
CA MET A 238 41.79 -7.74 -18.76
C MET A 238 42.67 -6.75 -19.53
N VAL A 239 42.39 -6.47 -20.80
CA VAL A 239 43.10 -5.42 -21.55
C VAL A 239 42.92 -4.05 -20.89
N ILE A 240 41.69 -3.71 -20.48
CA ILE A 240 41.42 -2.45 -19.78
C ILE A 240 42.13 -2.44 -18.42
N LYS A 241 42.11 -3.56 -17.69
CA LYS A 241 42.79 -3.69 -16.41
C LYS A 241 44.30 -3.47 -16.54
N GLU A 242 44.96 -4.12 -17.50
CA GLU A 242 46.38 -3.94 -17.78
C GLU A 242 46.73 -2.49 -18.14
N ASP A 243 45.92 -1.88 -19.01
CA ASP A 243 46.06 -0.46 -19.38
C ASP A 243 45.97 0.44 -18.13
N LEU A 244 45.00 0.19 -17.26
CA LEU A 244 44.77 0.97 -16.02
C LEU A 244 45.81 0.67 -14.93
N GLU A 245 46.39 -0.53 -14.85
CA GLU A 245 47.43 -0.87 -13.87
C GLU A 245 48.70 -0.04 -14.06
N GLN A 246 48.99 0.32 -15.31
CA GLN A 246 50.16 1.09 -15.73
C GLN A 246 49.83 2.57 -16.02
N ALA A 247 48.58 2.99 -15.82
CA ALA A 247 48.14 4.34 -16.10
C ALA A 247 48.61 5.36 -15.04
N THR A 248 48.73 6.61 -15.47
CA THR A 248 48.78 7.78 -14.58
C THR A 248 47.37 8.31 -14.37
N TYR A 249 47.08 8.80 -13.15
CA TYR A 249 45.74 9.23 -12.75
C TYR A 249 45.76 10.70 -12.34
N GLU A 250 44.92 11.49 -12.99
CA GLU A 250 44.77 12.93 -12.71
C GLU A 250 43.29 13.30 -12.65
N VAL A 251 42.92 14.20 -11.75
CA VAL A 251 41.55 14.70 -11.68
C VAL A 251 41.30 15.63 -12.87
N SER A 252 40.34 15.28 -13.72
CA SER A 252 40.02 16.08 -14.91
C SER A 252 38.81 16.97 -14.73
N ASN A 253 37.87 16.62 -13.85
CA ASN A 253 36.69 17.44 -13.57
C ASN A 253 36.10 17.12 -12.19
N VAL A 254 35.74 18.15 -11.43
CA VAL A 254 35.04 18.04 -10.15
C VAL A 254 33.68 18.72 -10.24
N THR A 255 32.63 17.91 -10.27
CA THR A 255 31.25 18.39 -10.27
C THR A 255 30.66 18.34 -8.87
N ARG A 256 30.10 19.46 -8.41
CA ARG A 256 29.34 19.54 -7.15
C ARG A 256 27.92 19.99 -7.44
N ARG A 257 26.96 19.25 -6.92
CA ARG A 257 25.54 19.57 -7.08
C ARG A 257 24.83 19.41 -5.77
N GLU A 258 24.22 20.50 -5.31
CA GLU A 258 23.27 20.48 -4.23
C GLU A 258 21.96 19.83 -4.73
N VAL A 259 21.51 18.78 -4.04
CA VAL A 259 20.30 18.03 -4.37
C VAL A 259 19.37 18.05 -3.17
N LYS A 260 18.17 18.58 -3.38
CA LYS A 260 17.06 18.47 -2.42
C LYS A 260 16.46 17.07 -2.50
N GLN A 261 16.52 16.36 -1.39
CA GLN A 261 15.83 15.08 -1.22
C GLN A 261 14.47 15.34 -0.57
N ARG A 262 13.42 15.17 -1.37
CA ARG A 262 12.07 15.51 -0.95
C ARG A 262 11.53 14.51 0.08
N THR A 263 10.93 15.03 1.14
CA THR A 263 10.13 14.19 2.03
C THR A 263 8.89 13.64 1.33
N ARG A 264 8.50 12.42 1.67
CA ARG A 264 7.33 11.75 1.10
C ARG A 264 6.07 12.07 1.90
N GLY A 265 4.92 11.93 1.25
CA GLY A 265 3.62 12.22 1.86
C GLY A 265 3.29 11.30 3.04
N PRO A 266 2.31 11.71 3.87
CA PRO A 266 1.69 10.86 4.87
C PRO A 266 1.25 9.50 4.32
N PHE A 267 0.99 8.54 5.21
CA PHE A 267 0.63 7.20 4.76
C PHE A 267 -0.75 7.14 4.11
N THR A 268 -0.80 6.52 2.94
CA THR A 268 -1.98 5.81 2.44
C THR A 268 -1.97 4.38 2.96
N THR A 269 -3.05 3.61 2.75
CA THR A 269 -3.08 2.18 3.09
C THR A 269 -1.97 1.39 2.42
N SER A 270 -1.75 1.60 1.11
CA SER A 270 -0.72 0.88 0.36
C SER A 270 0.68 1.18 0.90
N THR A 271 0.99 2.46 1.09
CA THR A 271 2.32 2.87 1.56
C THR A 271 2.58 2.44 3.01
N LEU A 272 1.55 2.39 3.86
CA LEU A 272 1.63 1.83 5.21
C LEU A 272 1.92 0.32 5.18
N GLN A 273 1.18 -0.44 4.37
CA GLN A 273 1.38 -1.89 4.22
C GLN A 273 2.78 -2.20 3.69
N GLN A 274 3.26 -1.44 2.71
CA GLN A 274 4.61 -1.58 2.17
C GLN A 274 5.70 -1.34 3.24
N GLN A 275 5.61 -0.24 4.00
CA GLN A 275 6.62 0.06 5.03
C GLN A 275 6.54 -0.90 6.21
N ALA A 276 5.34 -1.32 6.65
CA ALA A 276 5.20 -2.32 7.70
C ALA A 276 5.78 -3.69 7.29
N ALA A 277 5.62 -4.10 6.03
CA ALA A 277 6.24 -5.31 5.50
C ALA A 277 7.77 -5.20 5.45
N ARG A 278 8.32 -4.06 5.00
CA ARG A 278 9.78 -3.83 4.93
C ARG A 278 10.44 -3.75 6.30
N SER A 279 9.90 -2.94 7.20
CA SER A 279 10.55 -2.66 8.49
C SER A 279 10.26 -3.75 9.53
N PHE A 280 9.08 -4.36 9.52
CA PHE A 280 8.62 -5.25 10.61
C PHE A 280 8.26 -6.66 10.14
N ARG A 281 8.34 -6.95 8.83
CA ARG A 281 7.89 -8.23 8.23
C ARG A 281 6.42 -8.53 8.55
N PHE A 282 5.59 -7.50 8.71
CA PHE A 282 4.15 -7.67 8.88
C PHE A 282 3.48 -7.95 7.53
N SER A 283 2.63 -8.96 7.46
CA SER A 283 1.73 -9.11 6.31
C SER A 283 0.71 -7.97 6.27
N ALA A 284 0.14 -7.69 5.12
CA ALA A 284 -0.89 -6.67 4.95
C ALA A 284 -2.09 -6.94 5.88
N ALA A 285 -2.52 -8.20 6.01
CA ALA A 285 -3.60 -8.57 6.93
C ALA A 285 -3.25 -8.26 8.41
N ARG A 286 -1.99 -8.52 8.83
CA ARG A 286 -1.51 -8.20 10.18
C ARG A 286 -1.47 -6.69 10.40
N THR A 287 -0.92 -5.95 9.43
CA THR A 287 -0.86 -4.47 9.46
C THR A 287 -2.25 -3.86 9.59
N MET A 288 -3.22 -4.31 8.79
CA MET A 288 -4.58 -3.78 8.84
C MET A 288 -5.30 -4.10 10.15
N ARG A 289 -5.07 -5.27 10.73
CA ARG A 289 -5.61 -5.61 12.06
C ARG A 289 -5.07 -4.67 13.14
N ILE A 290 -3.75 -4.48 13.20
CA ILE A 290 -3.12 -3.58 14.18
C ILE A 290 -3.61 -2.15 13.99
N ALA A 291 -3.72 -1.67 12.74
CA ALA A 291 -4.20 -0.33 12.45
C ALA A 291 -5.69 -0.16 12.80
N GLN A 292 -6.53 -1.19 12.61
CA GLN A 292 -7.92 -1.19 13.10
C GLN A 292 -7.95 -1.03 14.63
N ASP A 293 -7.12 -1.76 15.37
CA ASP A 293 -7.06 -1.65 16.84
C ASP A 293 -6.68 -0.22 17.27
N LEU A 294 -5.70 0.39 16.59
CA LEU A 294 -5.28 1.78 16.84
C LEU A 294 -6.38 2.81 16.51
N TYR A 295 -7.19 2.56 15.49
CA TYR A 295 -8.30 3.42 15.08
C TYR A 295 -9.51 3.31 16.02
N GLU A 296 -9.90 2.09 16.38
CA GLU A 296 -11.11 1.84 17.18
C GLU A 296 -10.98 2.23 18.66
N GLY A 297 -9.75 2.24 19.17
CA GLY A 297 -9.42 2.83 20.46
C GLY A 297 -8.50 1.96 21.32
N ILE A 298 -7.56 2.61 21.99
CA ILE A 298 -6.63 2.00 22.96
C ILE A 298 -6.93 2.54 24.35
N VAL A 299 -7.09 1.65 25.32
CA VAL A 299 -7.28 2.02 26.74
C VAL A 299 -5.97 2.57 27.29
N GLN A 300 -6.03 3.76 27.88
CA GLN A 300 -4.89 4.43 28.52
C GLN A 300 -5.04 4.38 30.07
N GLU A 301 -4.01 4.73 30.85
CA GLU A 301 -4.01 4.51 32.32
C GLU A 301 -5.05 5.34 33.04
N ASN A 302 -6.02 4.68 33.68
CA ASN A 302 -7.16 5.31 34.34
C ASN A 302 -7.90 6.34 33.46
N SER A 303 -7.73 6.22 32.14
CA SER A 303 -8.37 7.04 31.13
C SER A 303 -9.00 6.12 30.11
N GLU A 304 -10.12 6.61 29.60
CA GLU A 304 -10.96 5.84 28.71
C GLU A 304 -10.34 5.69 27.31
N PRO A 305 -10.75 4.70 26.50
CA PRO A 305 -10.09 4.40 25.23
C PRO A 305 -10.29 5.51 24.19
N ASP A 306 -9.21 5.92 23.53
CA ASP A 306 -9.20 6.91 22.44
C ASP A 306 -8.63 6.30 21.15
N GLY A 307 -9.21 6.68 20.00
CA GLY A 307 -8.62 6.37 18.70
C GLY A 307 -7.30 7.11 18.52
N LEU A 308 -6.21 6.39 18.29
CA LEU A 308 -4.86 6.97 18.16
C LEU A 308 -4.51 7.35 16.74
N ILE A 309 -5.18 6.78 15.74
CA ILE A 309 -4.98 7.10 14.32
C ILE A 309 -6.29 7.38 13.61
N THR A 310 -6.22 8.09 12.49
CA THR A 310 -7.32 8.23 11.53
C THR A 310 -7.61 6.91 10.81
N TYR A 311 -8.72 6.87 10.08
CA TYR A 311 -9.17 5.69 9.36
C TYR A 311 -8.10 5.16 8.38
N MET A 312 -7.72 3.90 8.57
CA MET A 312 -6.57 3.27 7.92
C MET A 312 -6.82 2.77 6.49
N ARG A 313 -8.05 2.83 5.98
CA ARG A 313 -8.43 2.44 4.60
C ARG A 313 -8.65 3.69 3.75
N THR A 314 -7.56 4.23 3.26
CA THR A 314 -7.49 5.50 2.55
C THR A 314 -6.43 5.44 1.47
N ASP A 315 -6.73 6.04 0.34
CA ASP A 315 -5.82 6.35 -0.76
C ASP A 315 -5.38 7.82 -0.76
N SER A 316 -5.87 8.61 0.21
CA SER A 316 -5.56 10.03 0.37
C SER A 316 -4.26 10.27 1.12
N THR A 317 -3.53 11.31 0.71
CA THR A 317 -2.39 11.85 1.44
C THR A 317 -2.72 13.17 2.17
N ASN A 318 -3.99 13.54 2.22
CA ASN A 318 -4.45 14.81 2.80
C ASN A 318 -4.33 14.80 4.34
N LEU A 319 -4.03 15.95 4.92
CA LEU A 319 -4.07 16.17 6.38
C LEU A 319 -5.03 17.33 6.64
N ALA A 320 -5.88 17.22 7.66
CA ALA A 320 -6.73 18.32 8.09
C ALA A 320 -5.91 19.54 8.56
N GLU A 321 -6.51 20.73 8.47
CA GLU A 321 -5.85 22.01 8.83
C GLU A 321 -5.31 22.01 10.26
N ASN A 322 -6.08 21.49 11.21
CA ASN A 322 -5.65 21.37 12.60
C ASN A 322 -4.39 20.49 12.74
N ALA A 323 -4.33 19.37 12.01
CA ALA A 323 -3.17 18.48 12.03
C ALA A 323 -1.92 19.13 11.39
N LEU A 324 -2.10 19.95 10.34
CA LEU A 324 -1.01 20.72 9.72
C LEU A 324 -0.42 21.74 10.71
N VAL A 325 -1.28 22.49 11.40
CA VAL A 325 -0.88 23.50 12.40
C VAL A 325 -0.21 22.83 13.61
N GLU A 326 -0.77 21.72 14.10
CA GLU A 326 -0.19 20.97 15.22
C GLU A 326 1.20 20.41 14.86
N ALA A 327 1.35 19.84 13.67
CA ALA A 327 2.63 19.32 13.19
C ALA A 327 3.69 20.42 13.05
N GLU A 328 3.35 21.56 12.46
CA GLU A 328 4.27 22.70 12.33
C GLU A 328 4.73 23.20 13.70
N LYS A 329 3.79 23.41 14.63
CA LYS A 329 4.10 23.83 16.00
C LYS A 329 5.03 22.83 16.70
N PHE A 330 4.74 21.53 16.57
CA PHE A 330 5.56 20.47 17.13
C PHE A 330 6.97 20.49 16.53
N ILE A 331 7.10 20.65 15.20
CA ILE A 331 8.39 20.68 14.51
C ILE A 331 9.24 21.86 14.98
N ILE A 332 8.68 23.07 15.00
CA ILE A 332 9.41 24.28 15.42
C ILE A 332 9.87 24.14 16.88
N THR A 333 9.00 23.63 17.75
CA THR A 333 9.30 23.50 19.19
C THR A 333 10.39 22.46 19.46
N ASN A 334 10.37 21.33 18.76
CA ASN A 334 11.25 20.18 19.09
C ASN A 334 12.50 20.07 18.21
N TYR A 335 12.48 20.64 16.99
CA TYR A 335 13.61 20.56 16.04
C TYR A 335 14.18 21.92 15.65
N GLY A 336 13.42 23.01 15.82
CA GLY A 336 13.82 24.37 15.45
C GLY A 336 13.17 24.86 14.15
N SER A 337 13.18 26.18 13.93
CA SER A 337 12.52 26.83 12.80
C SER A 337 13.00 26.34 11.43
N ASP A 338 14.29 25.99 11.30
CA ASP A 338 14.88 25.54 10.02
C ASP A 338 14.29 24.21 9.52
N TYR A 339 13.69 23.43 10.43
CA TYR A 339 13.04 22.16 10.12
C TYR A 339 11.57 22.30 9.70
N SER A 340 10.98 23.50 9.75
CA SER A 340 9.67 23.80 9.19
C SER A 340 9.81 24.75 7.99
N SER A 341 9.06 24.45 6.92
CA SER A 341 8.92 25.36 5.76
C SER A 341 7.47 25.83 5.59
N GLY A 342 6.65 25.69 6.64
CA GLY A 342 5.21 25.84 6.57
C GLY A 342 4.48 24.54 6.22
N PRO A 343 3.14 24.57 6.23
CA PRO A 343 2.31 23.39 5.98
C PRO A 343 2.50 22.86 4.55
N ARG A 344 2.81 21.57 4.41
CA ARG A 344 3.00 20.90 3.13
C ARG A 344 1.79 20.03 2.78
N ARG A 345 1.16 20.35 1.64
CA ARG A 345 0.07 19.56 1.06
C ARG A 345 0.56 18.62 -0.02
N TYR A 346 0.08 17.38 0.00
CA TYR A 346 0.43 16.34 -0.96
C TYR A 346 -0.75 16.04 -1.88
N LYS A 347 -0.49 15.97 -3.18
CA LYS A 347 -1.51 15.66 -4.18
C LYS A 347 -1.87 14.17 -4.11
N THR A 348 -3.14 13.89 -3.82
CA THR A 348 -3.71 12.54 -3.93
C THR A 348 -3.73 12.08 -5.39
N LYS A 349 -3.31 10.83 -5.64
CA LYS A 349 -3.15 10.30 -7.00
C LYS A 349 -4.43 9.69 -7.57
N SER A 350 -5.32 9.16 -6.74
CA SER A 350 -6.57 8.55 -7.21
C SER A 350 -7.59 9.61 -7.57
N LYS A 351 -8.30 9.40 -8.68
CA LYS A 351 -9.42 10.26 -9.11
C LYS A 351 -10.68 10.06 -8.24
N SER A 352 -10.79 8.91 -7.57
CA SER A 352 -11.93 8.52 -6.73
C SER A 352 -11.67 8.67 -5.22
N ALA A 353 -10.50 9.19 -4.81
CA ALA A 353 -10.37 9.68 -3.45
C ALA A 353 -11.32 10.87 -3.30
N GLN A 354 -12.48 10.62 -2.69
CA GLN A 354 -13.31 11.70 -2.20
C GLN A 354 -12.42 12.55 -1.29
N GLU A 355 -12.28 13.84 -1.60
CA GLU A 355 -11.37 14.78 -0.92
C GLU A 355 -11.62 14.89 0.60
N ALA A 356 -12.72 14.32 1.08
CA ALA A 356 -13.06 14.17 2.50
C ALA A 356 -12.22 13.11 3.25
N HIS A 357 -11.45 12.26 2.57
CA HIS A 357 -10.63 11.25 3.23
C HIS A 357 -9.27 11.83 3.65
N GLU A 358 -8.87 11.60 4.88
CA GLU A 358 -7.53 11.93 5.38
C GLU A 358 -6.55 10.77 5.16
N ALA A 359 -5.26 11.08 5.19
CA ALA A 359 -4.19 10.11 5.30
C ALA A 359 -4.26 9.34 6.62
N VAL A 360 -3.54 8.22 6.71
CA VAL A 360 -3.29 7.52 7.97
C VAL A 360 -2.26 8.32 8.78
N ARG A 361 -2.75 9.04 9.79
CA ARG A 361 -1.99 9.90 10.69
C ARG A 361 -2.41 9.68 12.15
N PRO A 362 -1.63 10.12 13.15
CA PRO A 362 -2.11 10.23 14.52
C PRO A 362 -3.33 11.16 14.61
N THR A 363 -4.26 10.86 15.51
CA THR A 363 -5.39 11.76 15.83
C THR A 363 -4.92 13.03 16.53
N SER A 364 -3.81 12.96 17.26
CA SER A 364 -3.07 14.11 17.78
C SER A 364 -1.56 13.84 17.72
N ILE A 365 -0.81 14.84 17.27
CA ILE A 365 0.66 14.80 17.23
C ILE A 365 1.25 14.79 18.64
N GLU A 366 0.58 15.43 19.59
CA GLU A 366 1.00 15.44 21.00
C GLU A 366 1.06 14.06 21.64
N ASN A 367 0.36 13.06 21.09
CA ASN A 367 0.46 11.66 21.50
C ASN A 367 1.75 11.03 20.95
N THR A 368 2.92 11.50 21.43
CA THR A 368 4.20 10.96 20.95
C THR A 368 4.32 9.46 21.25
N PRO A 369 5.09 8.69 20.45
CA PRO A 369 5.28 7.26 20.67
C PRO A 369 5.72 6.92 22.10
N GLU A 370 6.54 7.75 22.72
CA GLU A 370 7.02 7.60 24.10
C GLU A 370 5.89 7.73 25.12
N LYS A 371 4.95 8.68 24.92
CA LYS A 371 3.81 8.90 25.83
C LYS A 371 2.85 7.72 25.81
N VAL A 372 2.56 7.17 24.63
CA VAL A 372 1.58 6.09 24.45
C VAL A 372 2.18 4.68 24.61
N ALA A 373 3.51 4.55 24.67
CA ALA A 373 4.21 3.25 24.66
C ALA A 373 3.70 2.26 25.71
N ARG A 374 3.41 2.71 26.93
CA ARG A 374 2.91 1.87 28.04
C ARG A 374 1.51 1.29 27.81
N TYR A 375 0.75 1.81 26.85
CA TYR A 375 -0.62 1.38 26.54
C TYR A 375 -0.70 0.48 25.32
N LEU A 376 0.40 0.34 24.60
CA LEU A 376 0.46 -0.38 23.34
C LEU A 376 1.21 -1.68 23.50
N SER A 377 0.71 -2.73 22.87
CA SER A 377 1.55 -3.91 22.60
C SER A 377 2.75 -3.53 21.74
N SER A 378 3.81 -4.35 21.76
CA SER A 378 5.02 -4.11 20.95
C SER A 378 4.70 -3.91 19.45
N GLU A 379 3.74 -4.66 18.90
CA GLU A 379 3.32 -4.53 17.50
C GLU A 379 2.58 -3.21 17.23
N GLN A 380 1.66 -2.84 18.11
CA GLN A 380 0.91 -1.58 18.02
C GLN A 380 1.86 -0.38 18.14
N LEU A 381 2.80 -0.41 19.10
CA LEU A 381 3.78 0.65 19.28
C LEU A 381 4.68 0.81 18.04
N ARG A 382 5.15 -0.29 17.44
CA ARG A 382 5.95 -0.25 16.21
C ARG A 382 5.19 0.40 15.05
N LEU A 383 3.95 -0.01 14.82
CA LEU A 383 3.13 0.53 13.74
C LEU A 383 2.76 2.00 14.00
N TYR A 384 2.34 2.33 15.22
CA TYR A 384 2.02 3.69 15.63
C TYR A 384 3.23 4.63 15.50
N THR A 385 4.41 4.21 15.97
CA THR A 385 5.66 4.97 15.85
C THR A 385 5.97 5.28 14.38
N MET A 386 5.80 4.29 13.49
CA MET A 386 6.01 4.49 12.06
C MET A 386 5.04 5.52 11.49
N ILE A 387 3.74 5.41 11.81
CA ILE A 387 2.69 6.35 11.37
C ILE A 387 2.99 7.77 11.86
N TRP A 388 3.32 7.91 13.14
CA TRP A 388 3.64 9.19 13.77
C TRP A 388 4.88 9.84 13.12
N LYS A 389 5.99 9.09 13.00
CA LYS A 389 7.22 9.61 12.40
C LYS A 389 7.03 10.01 10.95
N ARG A 390 6.27 9.22 10.17
CA ARG A 390 5.99 9.56 8.77
C ARG A 390 5.13 10.82 8.64
N THR A 391 4.14 10.99 9.50
CA THR A 391 3.29 12.18 9.51
C THR A 391 4.13 13.43 9.74
N ILE A 392 4.95 13.45 10.80
CA ILE A 392 5.80 14.61 11.12
C ILE A 392 6.87 14.83 10.05
N ALA A 393 7.57 13.78 9.62
CA ALA A 393 8.58 13.90 8.58
C ALA A 393 8.01 14.43 7.25
N SER A 394 6.74 14.18 6.94
CA SER A 394 6.08 14.73 5.74
C SER A 394 5.91 16.26 5.79
N GLN A 395 5.90 16.85 6.98
CA GLN A 395 5.76 18.29 7.20
C GLN A 395 7.11 18.97 7.49
N MET A 396 8.19 18.21 7.65
CA MET A 396 9.54 18.74 7.84
C MET A 396 10.17 19.22 6.53
N THR A 397 11.12 20.15 6.64
CA THR A 397 11.95 20.62 5.52
C THR A 397 12.68 19.47 4.82
N ASP A 398 12.81 19.54 3.50
CA ASP A 398 13.55 18.58 2.68
C ASP A 398 15.02 18.48 3.12
N ALA A 399 15.62 17.30 3.00
CA ALA A 399 17.05 17.15 3.26
C ALA A 399 17.86 17.73 2.08
N ILE A 400 19.03 18.31 2.38
CA ILE A 400 19.94 18.88 1.39
C ILE A 400 21.23 18.06 1.41
N VAL A 401 21.58 17.51 0.24
CA VAL A 401 22.77 16.68 0.06
C VAL A 401 23.64 17.29 -1.03
N ASP A 402 24.92 17.45 -0.74
CA ASP A 402 25.93 17.84 -1.71
C ASP A 402 26.53 16.58 -2.34
N ASN A 403 26.16 16.33 -3.61
CA ASN A 403 26.74 15.26 -4.40
C ASN A 403 27.99 15.75 -5.10
N THR A 404 29.09 15.03 -4.93
CA THR A 404 30.37 15.29 -5.60
C THR A 404 30.65 14.15 -6.58
N GLY A 405 30.79 14.47 -7.86
CA GLY A 405 31.28 13.55 -8.88
C GLY A 405 32.66 14.00 -9.34
N VAL A 406 33.64 13.11 -9.24
CA VAL A 406 35.02 13.36 -9.68
C VAL A 406 35.29 12.48 -10.89
N ASP A 407 35.54 13.09 -12.05
CA ASP A 407 36.10 12.41 -13.21
C ASP A 407 37.62 12.44 -13.13
N ILE A 408 38.23 11.30 -13.40
CA ILE A 408 39.67 11.09 -13.29
C ILE A 408 40.12 10.52 -14.62
N ILE A 409 40.98 11.26 -15.30
CA ILE A 409 41.63 10.81 -16.52
C ILE A 409 42.70 9.79 -16.13
N ALA A 410 42.68 8.63 -16.79
CA ALA A 410 43.66 7.58 -16.64
C ALA A 410 44.34 7.36 -17.99
N VAL A 411 45.60 7.79 -18.10
CA VAL A 411 46.38 7.70 -19.35
C VAL A 411 47.34 6.52 -19.24
N ALA A 412 47.07 5.47 -20.03
CA ALA A 412 47.88 4.27 -20.10
C ALA A 412 49.20 4.50 -20.87
N ILE A 413 50.20 3.64 -20.66
CA ILE A 413 51.52 3.75 -21.33
C ILE A 413 51.42 3.71 -22.86
N ASN A 414 50.41 3.01 -23.39
CA ASN A 414 50.15 2.95 -24.84
C ASN A 414 49.43 4.20 -25.39
N GLY A 415 49.23 5.24 -24.57
CA GLY A 415 48.60 6.51 -24.95
C GLY A 415 47.07 6.47 -24.98
N LYS A 416 46.44 5.34 -24.63
CA LYS A 416 44.98 5.28 -24.50
C LYS A 416 44.52 6.03 -23.25
N GLU A 417 43.43 6.77 -23.42
CA GLU A 417 42.82 7.57 -22.38
C GLU A 417 41.49 6.97 -21.92
N TYR A 418 41.40 6.70 -20.62
CA TYR A 418 40.19 6.23 -19.95
C TYR A 418 39.68 7.30 -18.98
N ILE A 419 38.40 7.27 -18.65
CA ILE A 419 37.87 8.02 -17.51
C ILE A 419 37.30 7.05 -16.50
N VAL A 420 37.77 7.14 -15.26
CA VAL A 420 37.13 6.53 -14.10
C VAL A 420 36.44 7.62 -13.28
N ARG A 421 35.30 7.30 -12.66
CA ARG A 421 34.50 8.26 -11.89
C ARG A 421 34.30 7.76 -10.46
N ALA A 422 34.63 8.63 -9.52
CA ALA A 422 34.24 8.49 -8.12
C ALA A 422 33.02 9.38 -7.83
N THR A 423 32.10 8.88 -6.99
CA THR A 423 30.95 9.67 -6.51
C THR A 423 30.89 9.63 -5.00
N GLY A 424 30.74 10.79 -4.38
CA GLY A 424 30.50 10.95 -2.94
C GLY A 424 29.30 11.82 -2.68
N SER A 425 28.74 11.72 -1.49
CA SER A 425 27.68 12.60 -1.03
C SER A 425 27.87 12.98 0.43
N VAL A 426 27.53 14.22 0.76
CA VAL A 426 27.58 14.74 2.13
C VAL A 426 26.25 15.40 2.45
N ILE A 427 25.65 15.04 3.58
CA ILE A 427 24.43 15.69 4.07
C ILE A 427 24.80 17.09 4.56
N LYS A 428 24.32 18.12 3.87
CA LYS A 428 24.48 19.53 4.26
C LYS A 428 23.39 19.96 5.26
N PHE A 429 22.19 19.41 5.09
CA PHE A 429 21.08 19.56 6.02
C PHE A 429 20.28 18.26 6.06
N ASP A 430 20.09 17.69 7.25
CA ASP A 430 19.42 16.40 7.41
C ASP A 430 17.89 16.50 7.28
N GLY A 431 17.29 17.67 7.52
CA GLY A 431 15.86 17.92 7.33
C GLY A 431 15.00 16.82 7.94
N TYR A 432 14.03 16.32 7.19
CA TYR A 432 13.16 15.21 7.61
C TYR A 432 13.91 13.92 8.01
N ARG A 433 15.13 13.69 7.49
CA ARG A 433 15.92 12.48 7.78
C ARG A 433 16.38 12.42 9.23
N LYS A 434 16.42 13.55 9.94
CA LYS A 434 16.66 13.61 11.39
C LYS A 434 15.67 12.75 12.17
N LEU A 435 14.43 12.65 11.68
CA LEU A 435 13.37 11.89 12.31
C LEU A 435 13.10 10.54 11.63
N TYR A 436 13.09 10.52 10.29
CA TYR A 436 12.57 9.38 9.55
C TYR A 436 13.35 9.09 8.26
N ILE A 437 13.86 7.87 8.17
CA ILE A 437 14.45 7.29 6.96
C ILE A 437 13.64 6.04 6.63
N GLU A 438 13.12 5.94 5.41
CA GLU A 438 12.39 4.75 4.98
C GLU A 438 13.32 3.54 4.91
N THR A 439 12.80 2.39 5.37
CA THR A 439 13.44 1.11 5.07
C THR A 439 13.29 0.82 3.58
N ARG A 440 14.41 0.49 2.91
CA ARG A 440 14.44 0.12 1.49
C ARG A 440 14.21 -1.38 1.32
N ASP A 441 13.86 -1.80 0.11
CA ASP A 441 13.79 -3.23 -0.24
C ASP A 441 15.19 -3.88 -0.15
N GLU A 442 15.26 -5.17 0.20
CA GLU A 442 16.52 -5.91 0.29
C GLU A 442 17.31 -5.90 -1.05
N ASP A 443 16.63 -5.74 -2.19
CA ASP A 443 17.25 -5.66 -3.52
C ASP A 443 17.63 -4.23 -3.95
N ALA A 444 17.31 -3.22 -3.15
CA ALA A 444 17.66 -1.84 -3.48
C ALA A 444 19.17 -1.64 -3.29
N GLN A 445 19.82 -1.04 -4.28
CA GLN A 445 21.23 -0.66 -4.13
C GLN A 445 21.38 0.34 -2.97
N ASN A 446 22.37 0.08 -2.10
CA ASN A 446 22.77 1.01 -1.07
C ASN A 446 23.46 2.21 -1.74
N ASP A 447 22.77 3.35 -1.77
CA ASP A 447 23.33 4.63 -2.22
C ASP A 447 24.18 5.32 -1.14
N GLU A 448 24.69 4.58 -0.14
CA GLU A 448 25.64 5.16 0.81
C GLU A 448 26.99 5.31 0.11
N SER A 449 27.11 6.40 -0.66
CA SER A 449 28.37 6.82 -1.24
C SER A 449 29.28 7.32 -0.12
N ALA A 450 30.48 6.77 -0.03
CA ALA A 450 31.50 7.26 0.90
C ALA A 450 31.79 8.75 0.66
N GLN A 451 32.16 9.47 1.71
CA GLN A 451 32.63 10.84 1.59
C GLN A 451 33.95 10.85 0.81
N LEU A 452 33.99 11.62 -0.28
CA LEU A 452 35.23 11.82 -1.03
C LEU A 452 36.10 12.89 -0.34
N PRO A 453 37.44 12.78 -0.38
CA PRO A 453 38.30 13.88 0.04
C PRO A 453 38.12 15.08 -0.89
N LEU A 454 38.48 16.28 -0.41
CA LEU A 454 38.48 17.47 -1.25
C LEU A 454 39.44 17.30 -2.42
N MET A 455 38.98 17.53 -3.65
CA MET A 455 39.76 17.44 -4.89
C MET A 455 39.57 18.69 -5.75
N GLN A 456 40.57 18.97 -6.59
CA GLN A 456 40.63 20.02 -7.59
C GLN A 456 41.10 19.43 -8.92
N GLU A 457 40.74 20.08 -10.02
CA GLU A 457 41.26 19.71 -11.35
C GLU A 457 42.80 19.84 -11.37
N GLY A 458 43.46 18.87 -11.99
CA GLY A 458 44.92 18.75 -12.02
C GLY A 458 45.54 17.98 -10.85
N ASP A 459 44.76 17.59 -9.83
CA ASP A 459 45.30 16.78 -8.74
C ASP A 459 45.77 15.41 -9.24
N SER A 460 47.04 15.06 -8.99
CA SER A 460 47.55 13.71 -9.23
C SER A 460 47.08 12.73 -8.15
N LEU A 461 46.77 11.51 -8.57
CA LEU A 461 46.27 10.44 -7.71
C LEU A 461 47.17 9.21 -7.79
N GLU A 462 47.36 8.53 -6.66
CA GLU A 462 48.18 7.32 -6.60
C GLU A 462 47.28 6.09 -6.72
N LYS A 463 47.48 5.30 -7.78
CA LYS A 463 46.79 4.03 -7.97
C LYS A 463 47.25 3.00 -6.95
N GLN A 464 46.30 2.40 -6.23
CA GLN A 464 46.53 1.30 -5.32
C GLN A 464 46.24 -0.05 -5.98
N THR A 465 45.02 -0.24 -6.48
CA THR A 465 44.60 -1.53 -7.07
C THR A 465 43.59 -1.30 -8.19
N ILE A 466 43.64 -2.12 -9.23
CA ILE A 466 42.61 -2.17 -10.28
C ILE A 466 41.87 -3.50 -10.15
N ASN A 467 40.57 -3.43 -9.99
CA ASN A 467 39.70 -4.59 -9.91
C ASN A 467 38.92 -4.72 -11.21
N ALA A 468 38.81 -5.95 -11.70
CA ALA A 468 37.95 -6.31 -12.81
C ALA A 468 37.07 -7.46 -12.30
N ASP A 469 35.84 -7.14 -11.93
CA ASP A 469 34.91 -8.10 -11.34
C ASP A 469 33.96 -8.64 -12.41
N GLN A 470 34.00 -9.94 -12.64
CA GLN A 470 33.02 -10.62 -13.46
C GLN A 470 31.65 -10.57 -12.77
N LYS A 471 30.64 -10.12 -13.50
CA LYS A 471 29.25 -10.09 -13.06
C LYS A 471 28.35 -10.67 -14.13
N PHE A 472 27.15 -11.02 -13.69
CA PHE A 472 26.09 -11.48 -14.57
C PHE A 472 24.83 -10.68 -14.29
N THR A 473 24.14 -10.29 -15.34
CA THR A 473 22.81 -9.69 -15.20
C THR A 473 21.91 -10.65 -14.43
N GLN A 474 21.03 -10.11 -13.59
CA GLN A 474 20.10 -10.90 -12.79
C GLN A 474 18.68 -10.77 -13.34
N PRO A 475 17.84 -11.82 -13.25
CA PRO A 475 16.44 -11.70 -13.61
C PRO A 475 15.73 -10.71 -12.67
N PRO A 476 14.57 -10.17 -13.09
CA PRO A 476 13.76 -9.36 -12.18
C PRO A 476 13.38 -10.17 -10.93
N PRO A 477 13.47 -9.58 -9.72
CA PRO A 477 13.23 -10.34 -8.50
C PRO A 477 11.76 -10.75 -8.39
N ARG A 478 11.51 -11.90 -7.75
CA ARG A 478 10.15 -12.30 -7.34
C ARG A 478 9.51 -11.23 -6.46
N PHE A 479 8.19 -11.12 -6.55
CA PHE A 479 7.42 -10.18 -5.75
C PHE A 479 7.47 -10.52 -4.26
N THR A 480 7.80 -9.53 -3.43
CA THR A 480 7.38 -9.51 -2.03
C THR A 480 5.92 -9.06 -1.94
N GLU A 481 5.29 -9.25 -0.79
CA GLU A 481 3.95 -8.73 -0.53
C GLU A 481 3.86 -7.20 -0.72
N ALA A 482 4.86 -6.46 -0.23
CA ALA A 482 4.94 -5.01 -0.40
C ALA A 482 4.95 -4.62 -1.90
N ASN A 483 5.82 -5.25 -2.69
CA ASN A 483 5.96 -4.88 -4.09
C ASN A 483 4.80 -5.38 -4.95
N LEU A 484 4.13 -6.47 -4.57
CA LEU A 484 2.89 -6.90 -5.20
C LEU A 484 1.77 -5.89 -4.96
N ILE A 485 1.57 -5.42 -3.73
CA ILE A 485 0.54 -4.43 -3.40
C ILE A 485 0.79 -3.12 -4.13
N ARG A 486 2.04 -2.65 -4.15
CA ARG A 486 2.43 -1.47 -4.95
C ARG A 486 2.08 -1.66 -6.42
N PHE A 487 2.41 -2.82 -7.00
CA PHE A 487 2.12 -3.11 -8.40
C PHE A 487 0.61 -3.14 -8.67
N LEU A 488 -0.18 -3.78 -7.80
CA LEU A 488 -1.65 -3.81 -7.92
C LEU A 488 -2.24 -2.39 -7.88
N GLU A 489 -1.78 -1.54 -6.95
CA GLU A 489 -2.19 -0.13 -6.85
C GLU A 489 -1.83 0.65 -8.13
N GLU A 490 -0.60 0.53 -8.62
CA GLU A 490 -0.12 1.21 -9.84
C GLU A 490 -0.91 0.79 -11.09
N GLN A 491 -1.38 -0.46 -11.14
CA GLN A 491 -2.22 -0.97 -12.22
C GLN A 491 -3.72 -0.66 -12.02
N GLY A 492 -4.12 0.00 -10.94
CA GLY A 492 -5.53 0.30 -10.64
C GLY A 492 -6.35 -0.92 -10.19
N ILE A 493 -5.68 -1.97 -9.72
CA ILE A 493 -6.26 -3.26 -9.37
C ILE A 493 -6.47 -3.37 -7.86
N GLY A 494 -7.72 -3.60 -7.46
CA GLY A 494 -8.12 -3.60 -6.06
C GLY A 494 -8.20 -2.19 -5.45
N ARG A 495 -8.46 -2.13 -4.15
CA ARG A 495 -8.63 -0.92 -3.35
C ARG A 495 -8.00 -1.11 -1.97
N PRO A 496 -7.82 -0.05 -1.16
CA PRO A 496 -7.37 -0.13 0.23
C PRO A 496 -8.04 -1.25 1.06
N SER A 497 -9.33 -1.51 0.84
CA SER A 497 -10.09 -2.55 1.53
C SER A 497 -9.83 -3.98 1.02
N THR A 498 -9.22 -4.17 -0.15
CA THR A 498 -9.13 -5.49 -0.80
C THR A 498 -7.73 -6.07 -0.88
N TRP A 499 -6.65 -5.27 -0.90
CA TRP A 499 -5.28 -5.77 -1.13
C TRP A 499 -4.85 -6.87 -0.15
N ALA A 500 -5.09 -6.68 1.15
CA ALA A 500 -4.77 -7.69 2.15
C ALA A 500 -5.56 -9.00 1.92
N THR A 501 -6.83 -8.91 1.52
CA THR A 501 -7.67 -10.07 1.21
C THR A 501 -7.23 -10.79 -0.06
N ILE A 502 -6.82 -10.05 -1.09
CA ILE A 502 -6.32 -10.60 -2.35
C ILE A 502 -5.09 -11.48 -2.08
N VAL A 503 -4.09 -10.91 -1.39
CA VAL A 503 -2.85 -11.62 -1.03
C VAL A 503 -3.15 -12.83 -0.15
N GLY A 504 -3.93 -12.62 0.93
CA GLY A 504 -4.29 -13.71 1.83
C GLY A 504 -5.05 -14.84 1.14
N THR A 505 -5.84 -14.53 0.10
CA THR A 505 -6.62 -15.55 -0.63
C THR A 505 -5.74 -16.40 -1.54
N ILE A 506 -4.85 -15.80 -2.32
CA ILE A 506 -3.96 -16.58 -3.21
C ILE A 506 -3.03 -17.52 -2.42
N GLU A 507 -2.59 -17.09 -1.23
CA GLU A 507 -1.82 -17.92 -0.31
C GLU A 507 -2.67 -19.03 0.32
N LYS A 508 -3.84 -18.69 0.87
CA LYS A 508 -4.76 -19.67 1.49
C LYS A 508 -5.21 -20.76 0.52
N ARG A 509 -5.30 -20.44 -0.78
CA ARG A 509 -5.63 -21.38 -1.86
C ARG A 509 -4.43 -22.19 -2.36
N GLN A 510 -3.24 -22.00 -1.78
CA GLN A 510 -2.00 -22.67 -2.16
C GLN A 510 -1.63 -22.45 -3.64
N TYR A 511 -1.97 -21.28 -4.18
CA TYR A 511 -1.55 -20.89 -5.52
C TYR A 511 -0.13 -20.37 -5.55
N VAL A 512 0.33 -19.84 -4.42
CA VAL A 512 1.68 -19.36 -4.23
C VAL A 512 2.22 -19.84 -2.87
N ASP A 513 3.51 -20.09 -2.82
CA ASP A 513 4.28 -20.32 -1.60
C ASP A 513 5.19 -19.11 -1.33
N ARG A 514 5.74 -19.04 -0.11
CA ARG A 514 6.78 -18.05 0.23
C ARG A 514 8.16 -18.69 0.31
N GLU A 515 9.05 -18.26 -0.57
CA GLU A 515 10.48 -18.54 -0.47
C GLU A 515 11.22 -17.26 -0.10
N LYS A 516 11.91 -17.23 1.04
CA LYS A 516 12.64 -16.05 1.55
C LYS A 516 11.78 -14.77 1.51
N SER A 517 10.54 -14.84 1.99
CA SER A 517 9.54 -13.75 1.99
C SER A 517 9.04 -13.28 0.62
N ARG A 518 9.30 -14.03 -0.46
CA ARG A 518 8.84 -13.73 -1.83
C ARG A 518 7.87 -14.79 -2.33
N PHE A 519 6.90 -14.37 -3.13
CA PHE A 519 5.94 -15.29 -3.73
C PHE A 519 6.60 -16.08 -4.85
N LYS A 520 6.44 -17.41 -4.78
CA LYS A 520 6.72 -18.34 -5.86
C LYS A 520 5.41 -19.04 -6.24
N PRO A 521 5.02 -19.08 -7.52
CA PRO A 521 3.83 -19.79 -7.91
C PRO A 521 4.00 -21.29 -7.72
N THR A 522 2.95 -21.97 -7.24
CA THR A 522 2.94 -23.44 -7.18
C THR A 522 2.58 -24.02 -8.56
N PRO A 523 2.85 -25.30 -8.84
CA PRO A 523 2.37 -25.94 -10.07
C PRO A 523 0.85 -25.84 -10.24
N THR A 524 0.11 -25.86 -9.12
CA THR A 524 -1.35 -25.66 -9.14
C THR A 524 -1.69 -24.21 -9.50
N GLY A 525 -0.99 -23.23 -8.94
CA GLY A 525 -1.16 -21.82 -9.29
C GLY A 525 -0.88 -21.53 -10.76
N MET A 526 0.20 -22.09 -11.32
CA MET A 526 0.52 -21.97 -12.74
C MET A 526 -0.58 -22.58 -13.61
N ALA A 527 -1.01 -23.81 -13.31
CA ALA A 527 -2.09 -24.47 -14.07
C ALA A 527 -3.41 -23.70 -14.02
N VAL A 528 -3.78 -23.14 -12.87
CA VAL A 528 -4.97 -22.27 -12.73
C VAL A 528 -4.82 -21.01 -13.55
N SER A 529 -3.67 -20.32 -13.45
CA SER A 529 -3.39 -19.10 -14.22
C SER A 529 -3.48 -19.35 -15.73
N ASP A 530 -2.91 -20.44 -16.20
CA ASP A 530 -2.88 -20.78 -17.63
C ASP A 530 -4.25 -21.14 -18.17
N LEU A 531 -4.99 -21.96 -17.43
CA LEU A 531 -6.32 -22.37 -17.84
C LEU A 531 -7.27 -21.16 -17.90
N LEU A 532 -7.21 -20.26 -16.92
CA LEU A 532 -8.01 -19.03 -16.94
C LEU A 532 -7.55 -18.09 -18.06
N THR A 533 -6.25 -17.89 -18.26
CA THR A 533 -5.73 -17.01 -19.32
C THR A 533 -6.15 -17.48 -20.71
N LYS A 534 -6.13 -18.80 -20.93
CA LYS A 534 -6.46 -19.39 -22.23
C LYS A 534 -7.95 -19.38 -22.54
N HIS A 535 -8.81 -19.55 -21.53
CA HIS A 535 -10.24 -19.81 -21.76
C HIS A 535 -11.20 -18.75 -21.20
N ILE A 536 -10.77 -17.94 -20.23
CA ILE A 536 -11.55 -16.86 -19.61
C ILE A 536 -10.69 -15.59 -19.55
N SER A 537 -10.25 -15.16 -20.73
CA SER A 537 -9.30 -14.07 -20.93
C SER A 537 -9.79 -12.72 -20.42
N SER A 538 -11.11 -12.47 -20.43
CA SER A 538 -11.67 -11.19 -19.99
C SER A 538 -11.29 -10.84 -18.55
N ILE A 539 -11.40 -11.78 -17.62
CA ILE A 539 -11.02 -11.57 -16.21
C ILE A 539 -9.51 -11.69 -15.95
N MET A 540 -8.74 -12.05 -16.98
CA MET A 540 -7.28 -12.18 -16.93
C MET A 540 -6.55 -10.99 -17.58
N ASP A 541 -7.31 -9.99 -18.05
CA ASP A 541 -6.79 -8.71 -18.53
C ASP A 541 -6.73 -7.67 -17.40
N THR A 542 -5.56 -7.04 -17.25
CA THR A 542 -5.30 -6.03 -16.21
C THR A 542 -6.10 -4.76 -16.44
N GLY A 543 -6.18 -4.30 -17.69
CA GLY A 543 -6.90 -3.08 -18.08
C GLY A 543 -8.40 -3.19 -17.84
N PHE A 544 -9.00 -4.32 -18.21
CA PHE A 544 -10.41 -4.62 -17.96
C PHE A 544 -10.72 -4.70 -16.46
N THR A 545 -9.86 -5.37 -15.69
CA THR A 545 -10.01 -5.49 -14.24
C THR A 545 -9.96 -4.12 -13.54
N ALA A 546 -9.03 -3.25 -13.95
CA ALA A 546 -8.92 -1.88 -13.46
C ALA A 546 -10.10 -1.00 -13.90
N GLY A 547 -10.59 -1.21 -15.13
CA GLY A 547 -11.76 -0.54 -15.67
C GLY A 547 -13.03 -0.80 -14.84
N ILE A 548 -13.22 -2.04 -14.36
CA ILE A 548 -14.35 -2.39 -13.49
C ILE A 548 -14.30 -1.63 -12.17
N GLU A 549 -13.12 -1.49 -11.57
CA GLU A 549 -13.03 -0.72 -10.32
C GLU A 549 -13.35 0.77 -10.54
N SER A 550 -12.97 1.32 -11.70
CA SER A 550 -13.34 2.70 -12.07
C SER A 550 -14.84 2.84 -12.26
N LYS A 551 -15.49 1.87 -12.92
CA LYS A 551 -16.96 1.83 -13.05
C LYS A 551 -17.67 1.71 -11.69
N LEU A 552 -17.13 0.92 -10.76
CA LEU A 552 -17.67 0.83 -9.39
C LEU A 552 -17.55 2.15 -8.63
N ASP A 553 -16.51 2.94 -8.92
CA ASP A 553 -16.38 4.29 -8.37
C ASP A 553 -17.39 5.25 -9.02
N SER A 554 -17.61 5.18 -10.33
CA SER A 554 -18.70 5.94 -11.00
C SER A 554 -20.10 5.58 -10.49
N VAL A 555 -20.35 4.32 -10.10
CA VAL A 555 -21.60 3.94 -9.42
C VAL A 555 -21.70 4.59 -8.04
N ALA A 556 -20.58 4.63 -7.30
CA ALA A 556 -20.51 5.25 -5.98
C ALA A 556 -20.73 6.78 -6.03
N ASP A 557 -20.28 7.43 -7.10
CA ASP A 557 -20.47 8.86 -7.34
C ASP A 557 -21.84 9.20 -7.96
N GLY A 558 -22.60 8.19 -8.39
CA GLY A 558 -23.92 8.35 -9.02
C GLY A 558 -23.91 8.61 -10.52
N ASP A 559 -22.73 8.62 -11.14
CA ASP A 559 -22.54 8.84 -12.58
C ASP A 559 -22.89 7.62 -13.46
N GLN A 560 -22.99 6.43 -12.85
CA GLN A 560 -23.32 5.19 -13.55
C GLN A 560 -24.38 4.37 -12.82
N ASP A 561 -25.36 3.86 -13.57
CA ASP A 561 -26.32 2.87 -13.04
C ASP A 561 -25.66 1.50 -12.86
N TRP A 562 -25.84 0.93 -11.67
CA TRP A 562 -25.19 -0.31 -11.27
C TRP A 562 -25.72 -1.54 -12.00
N ILE A 563 -27.02 -1.57 -12.36
CA ILE A 563 -27.62 -2.69 -13.11
C ILE A 563 -27.04 -2.71 -14.53
N ASN A 564 -27.01 -1.58 -15.20
CA ASN A 564 -26.44 -1.45 -16.54
C ASN A 564 -24.94 -1.81 -16.55
N MET A 565 -24.19 -1.35 -15.55
CA MET A 565 -22.80 -1.76 -15.36
C MET A 565 -22.64 -3.29 -15.28
N LEU A 566 -23.49 -3.96 -14.50
CA LEU A 566 -23.47 -5.43 -14.39
C LEU A 566 -23.89 -6.12 -15.70
N ARG A 567 -24.87 -5.60 -16.44
CA ARG A 567 -25.28 -6.15 -17.75
C ARG A 567 -24.14 -6.12 -18.76
N GLU A 568 -23.46 -4.98 -18.86
CA GLU A 568 -22.30 -4.80 -19.74
C GLU A 568 -21.18 -5.79 -19.44
N PHE A 569 -20.97 -6.12 -18.16
CA PHE A 569 -19.98 -7.09 -17.73
C PHE A 569 -20.41 -8.54 -17.99
N PHE A 570 -21.58 -8.94 -17.48
CA PHE A 570 -21.99 -10.34 -17.46
C PHE A 570 -22.35 -10.89 -18.85
N GLY A 571 -22.86 -10.06 -19.76
CA GLY A 571 -23.24 -10.50 -21.10
C GLY A 571 -22.08 -11.17 -21.86
N PRO A 572 -20.93 -10.49 -22.06
CA PRO A 572 -19.73 -11.09 -22.65
C PRO A 572 -19.12 -12.20 -21.79
N PHE A 573 -19.04 -12.00 -20.47
CA PHE A 573 -18.39 -12.95 -19.56
C PHE A 573 -19.06 -14.33 -19.55
N VAL A 574 -20.39 -14.38 -19.46
CA VAL A 574 -21.12 -15.67 -19.45
C VAL A 574 -20.95 -16.41 -20.77
N LYS A 575 -20.96 -15.71 -21.91
CA LYS A 575 -20.69 -16.29 -23.22
C LYS A 575 -19.29 -16.92 -23.27
N GLU A 576 -18.28 -16.20 -22.79
CA GLU A 576 -16.90 -16.69 -22.73
C GLU A 576 -16.79 -17.96 -21.87
N VAL A 577 -17.38 -17.97 -20.66
CA VAL A 577 -17.34 -19.14 -19.77
C VAL A 577 -18.05 -20.36 -20.38
N ASN A 578 -19.16 -20.18 -21.09
CA ASN A 578 -19.85 -21.29 -21.73
C ASN A 578 -19.00 -21.90 -22.85
N ILE A 579 -18.38 -21.06 -23.69
CA ILE A 579 -17.43 -21.50 -24.72
C ILE A 579 -16.23 -22.22 -24.09
N ALA A 580 -15.72 -21.71 -22.96
CA ALA A 580 -14.61 -22.32 -22.22
C ALA A 580 -14.93 -23.74 -21.78
N LYS A 581 -16.14 -23.98 -21.25
CA LYS A 581 -16.56 -25.31 -20.78
C LYS A 581 -16.59 -26.34 -21.91
N GLU A 582 -17.03 -25.94 -23.10
CA GLU A 582 -17.11 -26.79 -24.29
C GLU A 582 -15.74 -27.10 -24.90
N LYS A 583 -14.81 -26.13 -24.90
CA LYS A 583 -13.52 -26.23 -25.61
C LYS A 583 -12.34 -26.75 -24.79
N ALA A 584 -12.41 -26.68 -23.45
CA ALA A 584 -11.27 -26.98 -22.56
C ALA A 584 -11.11 -28.45 -22.20
#